data_AF-A0A353B262-F1
#
_entry.id   AF-A0A353B262-F1
#
_cell.length_a   1.000
_cell.length_b   1.000
_cell.length_c   1.000
_cell.angle_alpha   90.00
_cell.angle_beta   90.00
_cell.angle_gamma   90.00
#
_symmetry.space_group_name_H-M   'P 1'
#
loop_
_entity.id
_entity.type
_entity.pdbx_description
1 polymer ?
#
loop_
_entity_poly.entity_id
_entity_poly.type
_entity_poly.pdbx_seq_one_letter_code
_entity_poly.pdbx_strand_id
1 'polypeptide(L)'
;MRLSKKRFGLWALFALIALVAFPASWCGNRMRNYTREQEVLAGLRAVHENVYGRSTYFGPAWIPATYRPKWLNRVFAIDVSGRMYNPKNSQRYNKPFDFDDKDLESIIDELQEIENLQELQLGYSNITEASIDSFKRLPKLSFVNAQGTQIKSNKVISRDAEPDIKIHVALPKTASLGIGYGSD
;
A
#
# COMPACT_ATOMS: atom_id res chain seq x y z
N MET A 1 57.14 31.64 2.28
CA MET A 1 55.82 31.05 1.95
C MET A 1 54.92 31.20 3.18
N ARG A 2 54.06 32.24 3.24
CA ARG A 2 53.18 32.53 4.40
C ARG A 2 51.92 31.68 4.30
N LEU A 3 51.78 30.66 5.15
CA LEU A 3 50.55 29.89 5.29
C LEU A 3 49.49 30.75 5.97
N SER A 4 48.50 31.19 5.19
CA SER A 4 47.29 31.86 5.70
C SER A 4 46.52 30.90 6.61
N LYS A 5 46.48 31.21 7.91
CA LYS A 5 45.63 30.50 8.89
C LYS A 5 44.16 30.76 8.53
N LYS A 6 43.55 29.86 7.76
CA LYS A 6 42.09 29.88 7.53
C LYS A 6 41.41 29.72 8.89
N ARG A 7 40.81 30.79 9.41
CA ARG A 7 39.96 30.75 10.60
C ARG A 7 38.76 29.90 10.22
N PHE A 8 38.72 28.66 10.71
CA PHE A 8 37.52 27.83 10.60
C PHE A 8 36.45 28.51 11.45
N GLY A 9 35.62 29.32 10.79
CA GLY A 9 34.59 30.09 11.47
C GLY A 9 33.54 29.16 12.04
N LEU A 10 32.94 29.56 13.16
CA LEU A 10 31.81 28.86 13.79
C LEU A 10 30.69 28.51 12.79
N TRP A 11 30.50 29.34 11.76
CA TRP A 11 29.59 29.09 10.63
C TRP A 11 29.91 27.83 9.83
N ALA A 12 31.20 27.54 9.57
CA ALA A 12 31.60 26.33 8.86
C ALA A 12 31.29 25.07 9.68
N LEU A 13 31.41 25.17 11.01
CA LEU A 13 31.01 24.10 11.93
C LEU A 13 29.50 23.86 11.89
N PHE A 14 28.68 24.91 11.95
CA PHE A 14 27.22 24.78 11.85
C PHE A 14 26.77 24.20 10.51
N ALA A 15 27.38 24.63 9.40
CA ALA A 15 27.09 24.08 8.08
C ALA A 15 27.44 22.58 8.01
N LEU A 16 28.57 22.16 8.57
CA LEU A 16 28.96 20.76 8.64
C LEU A 16 27.96 19.94 9.48
N ILE A 17 27.58 20.46 10.65
CA ILE A 17 26.59 19.81 11.52
C ILE A 17 25.26 19.64 10.78
N ALA A 18 24.76 20.69 10.12
CA ALA A 18 23.51 20.62 9.36
C ALA A 18 23.59 19.60 8.21
N LEU A 19 24.73 19.54 7.51
CA LEU A 19 24.97 18.62 6.40
C LEU A 19 24.94 17.15 6.83
N VAL A 20 25.29 16.84 8.09
CA VAL A 20 25.23 15.48 8.63
C VAL A 20 23.90 15.20 9.33
N ALA A 21 23.43 16.14 10.16
CA ALA A 21 22.25 15.96 10.99
C ALA A 21 20.96 15.85 10.16
N PHE A 22 20.83 16.64 9.09
CA PHE A 22 19.62 16.63 8.27
C PHE A 22 19.42 15.28 7.54
N PRO A 23 20.42 14.74 6.80
CA PRO A 23 20.30 13.41 6.22
C PRO A 23 20.14 12.31 7.26
N ALA A 24 20.84 12.37 8.39
CA ALA A 24 20.71 11.38 9.46
C ALA A 24 19.28 11.35 10.04
N SER A 25 18.71 12.52 10.31
CA SER A 25 17.32 12.65 10.78
C SER A 25 16.32 12.14 9.74
N TRP A 26 16.51 12.52 8.46
CA TRP A 26 15.69 12.05 7.35
C TRP A 26 15.74 10.52 7.19
N CYS A 27 16.95 9.93 7.18
CA CYS A 27 17.14 8.49 7.15
C CYS A 27 16.50 7.81 8.36
N GLY A 28 16.69 8.34 9.57
CA GLY A 28 16.10 7.83 10.80
C GLY A 28 14.58 7.78 10.74
N ASN A 29 13.94 8.85 10.24
CA ASN A 29 12.50 8.88 10.07
C ASN A 29 12.02 7.85 9.04
N ARG A 30 12.73 7.74 7.91
CA ARG A 30 12.40 6.76 6.85
C ARG A 30 12.52 5.32 7.33
N MET A 31 13.56 5.00 8.10
CA MET A 31 13.73 3.67 8.68
C MET A 31 12.60 3.33 9.65
N ARG A 32 12.20 4.26 10.53
CA ARG A 32 11.06 4.04 11.43
C ARG A 32 9.75 3.79 10.69
N ASN A 33 9.47 4.58 9.65
CA ASN A 33 8.26 4.40 8.85
C ASN A 33 8.27 3.06 8.11
N TYR A 34 9.43 2.63 7.59
CA TYR A 34 9.57 1.31 6.99
C TYR A 34 9.28 0.19 8.00
N THR A 35 9.84 0.28 9.22
CA THR A 35 9.58 -0.73 10.27
C THR A 35 8.09 -0.79 10.62
N ARG A 36 7.44 0.35 10.83
CA ARG A 36 5.98 0.40 11.10
C ARG A 36 5.16 -0.21 9.97
N GLU A 37 5.49 0.12 8.71
CA GLU A 37 4.81 -0.50 7.56
C GLU A 37 4.98 -2.03 7.54
N GLN A 38 6.15 -2.55 7.92
CA GLN A 38 6.35 -4.00 8.02
C GLN A 38 5.62 -4.61 9.23
N GLU A 39 5.52 -3.91 10.35
CA GLU A 39 4.76 -4.35 11.53
C GLU A 39 3.27 -4.43 11.21
N VAL A 40 2.69 -3.42 10.56
CA VAL A 40 1.31 -3.45 10.08
C VAL A 40 1.10 -4.62 9.12
N LEU A 41 1.97 -4.80 8.13
CA LEU A 41 1.86 -5.94 7.21
C LEU A 41 1.99 -7.30 7.93
N ALA A 42 2.81 -7.39 8.97
CA ALA A 42 2.95 -8.59 9.77
C ALA A 42 1.68 -8.87 10.61
N GLY A 43 1.10 -7.83 11.21
CA GLY A 43 -0.18 -7.90 11.93
C GLY A 43 -1.32 -8.35 11.01
N LEU A 44 -1.45 -7.71 9.85
CA LEU A 44 -2.43 -8.10 8.83
C LEU A 44 -2.26 -9.55 8.38
N ARG A 45 -1.02 -10.03 8.23
CA ARG A 45 -0.74 -11.43 7.87
C ARG A 45 -1.05 -12.41 9.00
N ALA A 46 -0.96 -11.98 10.25
CA ALA A 46 -1.34 -12.80 11.39
C ALA A 46 -2.86 -13.01 11.45
N VAL A 47 -3.65 -12.03 11.02
CA VAL A 47 -5.12 -12.13 10.91
C VAL A 47 -5.51 -12.87 9.63
N HIS A 48 -4.88 -12.53 8.50
CA HIS A 48 -5.18 -13.11 7.19
C HIS A 48 -3.91 -13.60 6.48
N GLU A 49 -3.76 -14.91 6.30
CA GLU A 49 -2.56 -15.53 5.72
C GLU A 49 -2.17 -14.98 4.33
N ASN A 50 -3.13 -14.44 3.58
CA ASN A 50 -2.97 -14.03 2.19
C ASN A 50 -2.79 -12.52 1.98
N VAL A 51 -2.34 -11.76 2.99
CA VAL A 51 -2.05 -10.33 2.78
C VAL A 51 -0.70 -10.09 2.12
N TYR A 52 -0.72 -9.39 0.98
CA TYR A 52 0.48 -9.02 0.23
C TYR A 52 0.60 -7.50 0.08
N GLY A 53 1.65 -6.93 0.68
CA GLY A 53 2.07 -5.57 0.39
C GLY A 53 2.93 -5.50 -0.86
N ARG A 54 2.54 -4.66 -1.82
CA ARG A 54 3.39 -4.23 -2.93
C ARG A 54 4.10 -2.94 -2.53
N SER A 55 5.42 -2.95 -2.70
CA SER A 55 6.27 -1.81 -2.40
C SER A 55 6.95 -1.27 -3.64
N THR A 56 7.17 0.04 -3.67
CA THR A 56 7.97 0.69 -4.72
C THR A 56 9.10 1.51 -4.10
N TYR A 57 10.15 1.74 -4.87
CA TYR A 57 11.34 2.45 -4.42
C TYR A 57 11.10 3.97 -4.40
N PHE A 58 11.25 4.59 -3.24
CA PHE A 58 11.11 6.03 -3.01
C PHE A 58 12.44 6.71 -2.67
N GLY A 59 13.53 6.25 -3.27
CA GLY A 59 14.84 6.85 -3.08
C GLY A 59 15.34 7.63 -4.30
N PRO A 60 16.49 8.31 -4.18
CA PRO A 60 17.10 9.00 -5.30
C PRO A 60 17.45 8.06 -6.45
N ALA A 61 17.25 8.53 -7.69
CA ALA A 61 17.54 7.76 -8.90
C ALA A 61 19.04 7.46 -9.09
N TRP A 62 19.92 8.26 -8.50
CA TRP A 62 21.37 8.09 -8.58
C TRP A 62 21.90 6.88 -7.79
N ILE A 63 21.10 6.28 -6.90
CA ILE A 63 21.49 5.06 -6.18
C ILE A 63 21.25 3.86 -7.10
N PRO A 64 22.31 3.11 -7.49
CA PRO A 64 22.16 1.92 -8.32
C PRO A 64 21.29 0.88 -7.63
N ALA A 65 20.53 0.09 -8.39
CA ALA A 65 19.60 -0.90 -7.85
C ALA A 65 20.24 -1.87 -6.86
N THR A 66 21.51 -2.23 -7.07
CA THR A 66 22.30 -3.11 -6.20
C THR A 66 22.56 -2.54 -4.80
N TYR A 67 22.53 -1.22 -4.64
CA TYR A 67 22.81 -0.53 -3.38
C TYR A 67 21.57 0.14 -2.77
N ARG A 68 20.37 -0.11 -3.33
CA ARG A 68 19.13 0.47 -2.80
C ARG A 68 18.81 -0.19 -1.46
N PRO A 69 18.89 0.54 -0.34
CA PRO A 69 18.49 -0.03 0.93
C PRO A 69 16.98 -0.32 0.93
N LYS A 70 16.59 -1.45 1.52
CA LYS A 70 15.19 -1.88 1.57
C LYS A 70 14.26 -0.87 2.26
N TRP A 71 14.78 -0.11 3.23
CA TRP A 71 14.00 0.92 3.94
C TRP A 71 13.57 2.11 3.05
N LEU A 72 14.11 2.22 1.84
CA LEU A 72 13.61 3.17 0.84
C LEU A 72 12.41 2.64 0.05
N ASN A 73 12.09 1.35 0.15
CA ASN A 73 10.86 0.81 -0.39
C ASN A 73 9.70 1.20 0.52
N ARG A 74 8.64 1.76 -0.05
CA ARG A 74 7.42 2.10 0.68
C ARG A 74 6.28 1.26 0.14
N VAL A 75 5.44 0.77 1.04
CA VAL A 75 4.20 0.10 0.68
C VAL A 75 3.29 1.13 0.02
N PHE A 76 2.89 0.86 -1.21
CA PHE A 76 1.96 1.73 -1.95
C PHE A 76 0.67 1.02 -2.31
N ALA A 77 0.67 -0.31 -2.28
CA ALA A 77 -0.49 -1.10 -2.58
C ALA A 77 -0.57 -2.30 -1.64
N ILE A 78 -1.78 -2.59 -1.15
CA ILE A 78 -2.02 -3.76 -0.30
C ILE A 78 -3.08 -4.62 -0.97
N ASP A 79 -2.76 -5.88 -1.10
CA ASP A 79 -3.66 -6.90 -1.58
C ASP A 79 -4.15 -7.72 -0.39
N VAL A 80 -5.42 -7.51 -0.06
CA VAL A 80 -6.16 -8.31 0.91
C VAL A 80 -7.16 -9.19 0.17
N SER A 81 -7.04 -9.39 -1.15
CA SER A 81 -8.01 -10.16 -1.89
C SER A 81 -7.85 -11.66 -1.65
N GLY A 82 -8.95 -12.40 -1.80
CA GLY A 82 -8.94 -13.87 -1.78
C GLY A 82 -8.18 -14.52 -2.95
N ARG A 83 -7.47 -13.73 -3.76
CA ARG A 83 -6.74 -14.21 -4.93
C ARG A 83 -5.43 -14.84 -4.46
N MET A 84 -5.46 -16.14 -4.24
CA MET A 84 -4.23 -16.90 -4.10
C MET A 84 -3.56 -17.01 -5.47
N TYR A 85 -2.36 -16.42 -5.58
CA TYR A 85 -1.47 -16.68 -6.71
C TYR A 85 -0.66 -17.93 -6.38
N ASN A 86 -0.92 -19.05 -7.08
CA ASN A 86 -0.03 -20.20 -7.00
C ASN A 86 1.17 -19.97 -7.92
N PRO A 87 2.39 -19.73 -7.39
CA PRO A 87 3.55 -19.42 -8.21
C PRO A 87 4.01 -20.61 -9.07
N LYS A 88 3.60 -21.84 -8.74
CA LYS A 88 4.04 -23.05 -9.46
C LYS A 88 3.27 -23.28 -10.76
N ASN A 89 2.00 -22.91 -10.82
CA ASN A 89 1.15 -23.18 -11.98
C ASN A 89 0.42 -21.93 -12.51
N SER A 90 0.68 -20.75 -11.94
CA SER A 90 -0.02 -19.50 -12.25
C SER A 90 -1.55 -19.60 -12.18
N GLN A 91 -2.10 -20.65 -11.54
CA GLN A 91 -3.54 -20.78 -11.37
C GLN A 91 -3.99 -19.84 -10.26
N ARG A 92 -5.03 -19.07 -10.60
CA ARG A 92 -5.76 -18.23 -9.65
C ARG A 92 -6.94 -19.07 -9.17
N TYR A 93 -6.92 -19.48 -7.91
CA TYR A 93 -8.10 -20.07 -7.30
C TYR A 93 -8.84 -18.96 -6.54
N ASN A 94 -10.12 -18.81 -6.85
CA ASN A 94 -11.01 -17.99 -6.04
C ASN A 94 -11.48 -18.89 -4.89
N LYS A 95 -10.73 -18.92 -3.79
CA LYS A 95 -11.25 -19.48 -2.55
C LYS A 95 -12.23 -18.44 -1.98
N PRO A 96 -13.40 -18.85 -1.45
CA PRO A 96 -14.21 -17.95 -0.64
C PRO A 96 -13.31 -17.36 0.45
N PHE A 97 -13.13 -16.05 0.38
CA PHE A 97 -12.27 -15.30 1.27
C PHE A 97 -13.18 -14.50 2.17
N ASP A 98 -13.26 -14.95 3.42
CA ASP A 98 -14.12 -14.36 4.43
C ASP A 98 -13.44 -13.13 5.01
N PHE A 99 -13.49 -12.06 4.24
CA PHE A 99 -13.10 -10.72 4.66
C PHE A 99 -14.28 -9.82 4.42
N ASP A 100 -14.85 -9.31 5.50
CA ASP A 100 -16.07 -8.52 5.47
C ASP A 100 -15.81 -7.07 5.90
N ASP A 101 -16.89 -6.30 6.06
CA ASP A 101 -16.79 -4.90 6.49
C ASP A 101 -16.22 -4.77 7.91
N LYS A 102 -16.43 -5.75 8.80
CA LYS A 102 -15.91 -5.71 10.18
C LYS A 102 -14.41 -5.94 10.19
N ASP A 103 -13.92 -6.86 9.38
CA ASP A 103 -12.48 -7.09 9.23
C ASP A 103 -11.81 -5.81 8.74
N LEU A 104 -12.37 -5.14 7.72
CA LEU A 104 -11.85 -3.88 7.22
C LEU A 104 -11.87 -2.78 8.30
N GLU A 105 -12.98 -2.61 9.02
CA GLU A 105 -13.05 -1.65 10.13
C GLU A 105 -12.02 -1.93 11.23
N SER A 106 -11.72 -3.21 11.51
CA SER A 106 -10.73 -3.58 12.52
C SER A 106 -9.30 -3.18 12.14
N ILE A 107 -8.99 -3.13 10.84
CA ILE A 107 -7.62 -2.85 10.35
C ILE A 107 -7.45 -1.45 9.77
N ILE A 108 -8.52 -0.67 9.58
CA ILE A 108 -8.47 0.60 8.85
C ILE A 108 -7.56 1.64 9.54
N ASP A 109 -7.43 1.56 10.86
CA ASP A 109 -6.56 2.43 11.65
C ASP A 109 -5.09 2.10 11.43
N GLU A 110 -4.76 0.82 11.33
CA GLU A 110 -3.41 0.35 11.03
C GLU A 110 -3.03 0.72 9.59
N LEU A 111 -3.97 0.61 8.65
CA LEU A 111 -3.77 1.02 7.26
C LEU A 111 -3.51 2.52 7.11
N GLN A 112 -4.03 3.37 8.02
CA GLN A 112 -3.75 4.81 8.03
C GLN A 112 -2.29 5.13 8.35
N GLU A 113 -1.58 4.24 9.06
CA GLU A 113 -0.16 4.43 9.35
C GLU A 113 0.72 4.27 8.11
N ILE A 114 0.19 3.65 7.04
CA ILE A 114 0.89 3.44 5.78
C ILE A 114 0.75 4.70 4.91
N GLU A 115 1.62 5.68 5.17
CA GLU A 115 1.56 7.04 4.62
C GLU A 115 1.47 7.12 3.09
N ASN A 116 1.86 6.09 2.35
CA ASN A 116 1.89 6.08 0.88
C ASN A 116 0.94 5.06 0.26
N LEU A 117 -0.01 4.51 1.03
CA LEU A 117 -1.01 3.59 0.50
C LEU A 117 -1.89 4.31 -0.53
N GLN A 118 -1.80 3.86 -1.78
CA GLN A 118 -2.53 4.38 -2.93
C GLN A 118 -3.53 3.39 -3.50
N GLU A 119 -3.22 2.08 -3.41
CA GLU A 119 -4.07 1.02 -3.95
C GLU A 119 -4.46 0.01 -2.88
N LEU A 120 -5.74 -0.33 -2.82
CA LEU A 120 -6.26 -1.41 -1.96
C LEU A 120 -7.00 -2.43 -2.82
N GLN A 121 -6.56 -3.70 -2.78
CA GLN A 121 -7.22 -4.78 -3.51
C GLN A 121 -8.08 -5.59 -2.54
N LEU A 122 -9.40 -5.55 -2.76
CA LEU A 122 -10.43 -6.21 -1.95
C LEU A 122 -11.23 -7.20 -2.79
N GLY A 123 -10.72 -7.58 -3.96
CA GLY A 123 -11.47 -8.42 -4.89
C GLY A 123 -11.89 -9.75 -4.27
N TYR A 124 -13.10 -10.20 -4.60
CA TYR A 124 -13.69 -11.45 -4.09
C TYR A 124 -13.81 -11.53 -2.56
N SER A 125 -13.93 -10.39 -1.89
CA SER A 125 -14.26 -10.29 -0.46
C SER A 125 -15.77 -10.11 -0.25
N ASN A 126 -16.23 -10.25 1.00
CA ASN A 126 -17.61 -10.05 1.43
C ASN A 126 -17.94 -8.59 1.77
N ILE A 127 -17.08 -7.65 1.36
CA ILE A 127 -17.27 -6.22 1.58
C ILE A 127 -18.53 -5.69 0.88
N THR A 128 -19.24 -4.82 1.59
CA THR A 128 -20.46 -4.17 1.13
C THR A 128 -20.28 -2.66 0.99
N GLU A 129 -21.38 -1.96 0.70
CA GLU A 129 -21.37 -0.50 0.63
C GLU A 129 -21.13 0.19 1.98
N ALA A 130 -21.23 -0.53 3.10
CA ALA A 130 -21.07 0.02 4.44
C ALA A 130 -19.63 0.51 4.71
N SER A 131 -18.61 -0.15 4.14
CA SER A 131 -17.20 0.19 4.36
C SER A 131 -16.64 1.26 3.43
N ILE A 132 -17.49 1.85 2.58
CA ILE A 132 -17.09 2.90 1.64
C ILE A 132 -16.61 4.16 2.36
N ASP A 133 -17.24 4.50 3.48
CA ASP A 133 -16.83 5.67 4.28
C ASP A 133 -15.50 5.43 4.98
N SER A 134 -15.16 4.18 5.32
CA SER A 134 -13.87 3.79 5.90
C SER A 134 -12.72 4.11 4.96
N PHE A 135 -12.91 3.96 3.64
CA PHE A 135 -11.88 4.33 2.65
C PHE A 135 -11.55 5.82 2.64
N LYS A 136 -12.45 6.70 3.09
CA LYS A 136 -12.17 8.16 3.19
C LYS A 136 -11.13 8.46 4.27
N ARG A 137 -10.93 7.55 5.22
CA ARG A 137 -9.92 7.69 6.28
C ARG A 137 -8.50 7.49 5.76
N LEU A 138 -8.33 6.91 4.56
CA LEU A 138 -7.02 6.63 3.96
C LEU A 138 -6.58 7.79 3.04
N PRO A 139 -5.71 8.71 3.49
CA PRO A 139 -5.53 10.02 2.87
C PRO A 139 -4.99 9.97 1.44
N LYS A 140 -4.15 8.99 1.10
CA LYS A 140 -3.56 8.88 -0.24
C LYS A 140 -4.17 7.79 -1.12
N LEU A 141 -5.22 7.12 -0.63
CA LEU A 141 -5.87 6.06 -1.37
C LEU A 141 -6.56 6.65 -2.60
N SER A 142 -6.15 6.20 -3.78
CA SER A 142 -6.69 6.67 -5.07
C SER A 142 -7.35 5.55 -5.86
N PHE A 143 -7.09 4.30 -5.50
CA PHE A 143 -7.60 3.14 -6.21
C PHE A 143 -8.06 2.04 -5.24
N VAL A 144 -9.28 1.56 -5.44
CA VAL A 144 -9.82 0.39 -4.74
C VAL A 144 -10.32 -0.62 -5.76
N ASN A 145 -9.77 -1.83 -5.75
CA ASN A 145 -10.32 -2.93 -6.54
C ASN A 145 -11.34 -3.70 -5.72
N ALA A 146 -12.61 -3.55 -6.06
CA ALA A 146 -13.73 -4.21 -5.42
C ALA A 146 -14.40 -5.25 -6.36
N GLN A 147 -13.64 -5.79 -7.32
CA GLN A 147 -14.15 -6.81 -8.25
C GLN A 147 -14.67 -8.04 -7.51
N GLY A 148 -15.93 -8.42 -7.77
CA GLY A 148 -16.54 -9.60 -7.16
C GLY A 148 -16.91 -9.43 -5.68
N THR A 149 -16.99 -8.18 -5.20
CA THR A 149 -17.59 -7.83 -3.90
C THR A 149 -19.08 -7.51 -4.07
N GLN A 150 -19.74 -7.09 -2.98
CA GLN A 150 -21.14 -6.66 -3.00
C GLN A 150 -21.30 -5.15 -3.25
N ILE A 151 -20.20 -4.42 -3.52
CA ILE A 151 -20.24 -3.00 -3.88
C ILE A 151 -20.83 -2.85 -5.29
N LYS A 152 -21.82 -1.95 -5.44
CA LYS A 152 -22.43 -1.65 -6.73
C LYS A 152 -21.52 -0.77 -7.61
N SER A 153 -21.53 -1.04 -8.91
CA SER A 153 -20.60 -0.46 -9.89
C SER A 153 -20.77 1.03 -10.18
N ASN A 154 -21.86 1.65 -9.72
CA ASN A 154 -22.18 3.05 -9.98
C ASN A 154 -21.68 4.01 -8.88
N LYS A 155 -20.91 3.51 -7.89
CA LYS A 155 -20.49 4.33 -6.75
C LYS A 155 -19.10 4.93 -6.97
N VAL A 156 -19.06 6.26 -7.08
CA VAL A 156 -17.83 7.07 -7.06
C VAL A 156 -17.72 7.69 -5.66
N ILE A 157 -16.57 7.53 -5.01
CA ILE A 157 -16.29 8.24 -3.75
C ILE A 157 -15.64 9.57 -4.12
N SER A 158 -16.42 10.64 -4.05
CA SER A 158 -15.85 11.98 -4.06
C SER A 158 -15.30 12.34 -2.68
N ARG A 159 -14.16 13.04 -2.67
CA ARG A 159 -13.63 13.72 -1.48
C ARG A 159 -13.58 15.21 -1.80
N ASP A 160 -14.00 16.04 -0.85
CA ASP A 160 -14.17 17.48 -1.09
C ASP A 160 -12.88 18.16 -1.58
N ALA A 161 -11.74 17.83 -0.97
CA ALA A 161 -10.45 18.51 -1.17
C ALA A 161 -9.34 17.61 -1.74
N GLU A 162 -9.66 16.36 -2.11
CA GLU A 162 -8.70 15.35 -2.57
C GLU A 162 -9.19 14.71 -3.87
N PRO A 163 -8.30 14.16 -4.71
CA PRO A 163 -8.72 13.46 -5.92
C PRO A 163 -9.67 12.31 -5.56
N ASP A 164 -10.73 12.16 -6.36
CA ASP A 164 -11.73 11.10 -6.18
C ASP A 164 -11.07 9.71 -6.09
N ILE A 165 -11.54 8.89 -5.16
CA ILE A 165 -11.10 7.49 -5.06
C ILE A 165 -11.78 6.73 -6.20
N LYS A 166 -10.98 6.16 -7.09
CA LYS A 166 -11.48 5.31 -8.16
C LYS A 166 -11.77 3.92 -7.60
N ILE A 167 -13.04 3.60 -7.40
CA ILE A 167 -13.46 2.23 -7.14
C ILE A 167 -13.63 1.52 -8.47
N HIS A 168 -12.81 0.51 -8.71
CA HIS A 168 -12.99 -0.40 -9.82
C HIS A 168 -13.85 -1.59 -9.37
N VAL A 169 -15.14 -1.52 -9.70
CA VAL A 169 -16.06 -2.65 -9.59
C VAL A 169 -16.17 -3.28 -10.98
N ALA A 170 -15.44 -4.36 -11.22
CA ALA A 170 -15.79 -5.20 -12.36
C ALA A 170 -17.09 -5.93 -11.99
N LEU A 171 -18.08 -5.86 -12.89
CA LEU A 171 -19.32 -6.61 -12.77
C LEU A 171 -18.96 -8.06 -12.38
N PRO A 172 -19.68 -8.68 -11.42
CA PRO A 172 -19.54 -10.11 -11.24
C PRO A 172 -19.66 -10.69 -12.64
N LYS A 173 -18.68 -11.50 -13.05
CA LYS A 173 -18.74 -12.23 -14.31
C LYS A 173 -20.07 -12.95 -14.19
N THR A 174 -21.11 -12.38 -14.80
CA THR A 174 -22.50 -12.83 -14.66
C THR A 174 -22.38 -14.31 -14.78
N ALA A 175 -22.81 -15.03 -13.75
CA ALA A 175 -22.80 -16.48 -13.73
C ALA A 175 -22.97 -16.88 -15.18
N SER A 176 -21.90 -17.40 -15.77
CA SER A 176 -22.02 -18.08 -17.04
C SER A 176 -22.83 -19.29 -16.62
N LEU A 177 -24.15 -19.07 -16.52
CA LEU A 177 -25.22 -20.03 -16.55
C LEU A 177 -24.68 -21.04 -17.53
N GLY A 178 -24.41 -22.23 -17.01
CA GLY A 178 -23.88 -23.31 -17.80
C GLY A 178 -24.81 -23.49 -18.99
N ILE A 179 -24.44 -22.89 -20.11
CA ILE A 179 -24.84 -23.39 -21.41
C ILE A 179 -23.86 -24.53 -21.57
N GLY A 180 -24.34 -25.71 -21.17
CA GLY A 180 -23.55 -26.91 -21.14
C GLY A 180 -22.90 -27.15 -22.49
N TYR A 181 -21.59 -27.34 -22.49
CA TYR A 181 -21.01 -28.23 -23.48
C TYR A 181 -21.38 -29.64 -23.04
N GLY A 182 -22.59 -30.06 -23.43
CA GLY A 182 -22.88 -31.47 -23.60
C GLY A 182 -21.97 -31.97 -24.71
N SER A 183 -20.93 -32.70 -24.31
CA SER A 183 -20.21 -33.58 -25.21
C SER A 183 -20.96 -34.90 -25.23
N ASP A 184 -21.72 -35.12 -26.31
CA ASP A 184 -21.98 -36.46 -26.83
C ASP A 184 -20.66 -37.09 -27.32
#